data_AF-A0A0E3ZL29-F1
#
_entry.id   AF-A0A0E3ZL29-F1
#
_cell.length_a   1.000
_cell.length_b   1.000
_cell.length_c   1.000
_cell.angle_alpha   90.00
_cell.angle_beta   90.00
_cell.angle_gamma   90.00
#
_symmetry.space_group_name_H-M   'P 1'
#
loop_
_entity.id
_entity.type
_entity.pdbx_description
1 polymer ?
#
loop_
_entity_poly.entity_id
_entity_poly.type
_entity_poly.pdbx_seq_one_letter_code
_entity_poly.pdbx_strand_id
1 'polypeptide(L)'
;MLTFDNIISLIQDSLDGLYSASMIESKIQISDNTPLFGGQSNIDSMCFVALITDVEDGLCRSTGKDVFVVLSDIEELYPDSPVLTAGMLANYLVSLGND
;
A
#
# COMPACT_ATOMS: atom_id res chain seq x y z
N MET A 1 11.51 -13.60 -4.61
CA MET A 1 12.06 -12.28 -4.26
C MET A 1 11.07 -11.26 -4.77
N LEU A 2 10.47 -10.49 -3.86
CA LEU A 2 9.54 -9.44 -4.24
C LEU A 2 10.33 -8.26 -4.82
N THR A 3 9.84 -7.72 -5.93
CA THR A 3 10.40 -6.51 -6.56
C THR A 3 9.45 -5.34 -6.33
N PHE A 4 10.00 -4.12 -6.43
CA PHE A 4 9.22 -2.89 -6.34
C PHE A 4 8.03 -2.89 -7.31
N ASP A 5 8.26 -3.28 -8.57
CA ASP A 5 7.21 -3.34 -9.60
C ASP A 5 6.10 -4.35 -9.24
N ASN A 6 6.45 -5.48 -8.61
CA ASN A 6 5.45 -6.44 -8.14
C ASN A 6 4.55 -5.83 -7.06
N ILE A 7 5.14 -5.08 -6.14
CA ILE A 7 4.39 -4.44 -5.07
C ILE A 7 3.56 -3.27 -5.58
N ILE A 8 4.09 -2.44 -6.48
CA ILE A 8 3.30 -1.39 -7.13
C ILE A 8 2.09 -1.99 -7.86
N SER A 9 2.30 -3.09 -8.59
CA SER A 9 1.20 -3.81 -9.25
C SER A 9 0.17 -4.30 -8.23
N LEU A 10 0.63 -4.86 -7.10
CA LEU A 10 -0.26 -5.31 -6.03
C LEU A 10 -1.08 -4.17 -5.43
N ILE A 11 -0.46 -3.02 -5.13
CA ILE A 11 -1.16 -1.84 -4.60
C ILE A 11 -2.19 -1.32 -5.62
N GLN A 12 -1.85 -1.31 -6.92
CA GLN A 12 -2.76 -0.92 -7.98
C GLN A 12 -3.95 -1.88 -8.09
N ASP A 13 -3.71 -3.19 -8.00
CA ASP A 13 -4.76 -4.22 -8.03
C ASP A 13 -5.71 -4.06 -6.83
N SER A 14 -5.17 -3.78 -5.64
CA SER A 14 -5.97 -3.53 -4.44
C SER A 14 -6.84 -2.27 -4.57
N LEU A 15 -6.29 -1.17 -5.11
CA LEU A 15 -7.08 0.04 -5.39
C LEU A 15 -8.17 -0.19 -6.44
N ASP A 16 -7.88 -0.97 -7.48
CA ASP A 16 -8.86 -1.37 -8.49
C ASP A 16 -9.97 -2.24 -7.87
N GLY A 17 -9.63 -3.08 -6.90
CA GLY A 17 -10.56 -3.84 -6.06
C GLY A 17 -11.47 -2.94 -5.24
N LEU A 18 -10.91 -1.95 -4.53
CA LEU A 18 -11.67 -0.98 -3.74
C LEU A 18 -12.63 -0.16 -4.62
N TYR A 19 -12.19 0.24 -5.82
CA TYR A 19 -13.05 0.94 -6.78
C TYR A 19 -14.20 0.03 -7.24
N SER A 20 -13.91 -1.22 -7.58
CA SER A 20 -14.91 -2.20 -8.01
C SER A 20 -15.94 -2.50 -6.91
N ALA A 21 -15.52 -2.43 -5.64
CA ALA A 21 -16.37 -2.56 -4.47
C ALA A 21 -17.15 -1.27 -4.10
N SER A 22 -17.00 -0.19 -4.88
CA SER A 22 -17.59 1.13 -4.59
C SER A 22 -17.15 1.72 -3.25
N MET A 23 -15.97 1.34 -2.75
CA MET A 23 -15.38 1.93 -1.54
C MET A 23 -14.69 3.26 -1.82
N ILE A 24 -14.18 3.44 -3.05
CA ILE A 24 -13.63 4.72 -3.53
C ILE A 24 -14.41 5.21 -4.75
N GLU A 25 -14.60 6.51 -4.85
CA GLU A 25 -15.49 7.13 -5.85
C GLU A 25 -14.93 7.11 -7.27
N SER A 26 -13.60 7.03 -7.41
CA SER A 26 -12.93 7.11 -8.70
C SER A 26 -11.78 6.13 -8.78
N LYS A 27 -11.51 5.67 -10.01
CA LYS A 27 -10.36 4.84 -10.29
C LYS A 27 -9.09 5.66 -10.09
N ILE A 28 -8.19 5.15 -9.25
CA ILE A 28 -6.88 5.78 -8.99
C ILE A 28 -5.84 5.05 -9.83
N GLN A 29 -5.09 5.81 -10.64
CA GLN A 29 -3.89 5.31 -11.29
C GLN A 29 -2.68 5.76 -10.48
N ILE A 30 -1.90 4.81 -9.97
CA ILE A 30 -0.78 5.15 -9.09
C ILE A 30 0.53 5.31 -9.85
N SER A 31 1.37 6.16 -9.29
CA SER A 31 2.80 6.30 -9.55
C SER A 31 3.52 6.26 -8.20
N ASP A 32 4.84 6.13 -8.19
CA ASP A 32 5.65 6.08 -6.96
C ASP A 32 5.41 7.27 -6.02
N ASN A 33 5.02 8.42 -6.58
CA ASN A 33 4.76 9.66 -5.84
C ASN A 33 3.28 9.85 -5.47
N THR A 34 2.39 8.92 -5.84
CA THR A 34 0.96 9.04 -5.54
C THR A 34 0.74 8.93 -4.03
N PRO A 35 0.16 9.94 -3.37
CA PRO A 35 -0.15 9.89 -1.94
C PRO A 35 -1.27 8.88 -1.66
N LEU A 36 -1.03 7.95 -0.74
CA LEU A 36 -1.99 6.97 -0.24
C LEU A 36 -2.51 7.35 1.15
N PHE A 37 -1.73 8.07 1.94
CA PHE A 37 -2.15 8.59 3.25
C PHE A 37 -1.60 10.00 3.49
N GLY A 38 -2.30 10.76 4.33
CA GLY A 38 -1.98 12.15 4.65
C GLY A 38 -2.80 13.17 3.84
N GLY A 39 -2.52 14.46 4.03
CA GLY A 39 -3.37 15.57 3.56
C GLY A 39 -3.53 15.75 2.05
N GLN A 40 -2.83 14.96 1.24
CA GLN A 40 -2.94 14.96 -0.23
C GLN A 40 -3.49 13.65 -0.80
N SER A 41 -3.91 12.72 0.06
CA SER A 41 -4.47 11.44 -0.39
C SER A 41 -5.88 11.61 -0.96
N ASN A 42 -6.15 10.86 -2.02
CA ASN A 42 -7.50 10.74 -2.61
C ASN A 42 -8.34 9.63 -1.95
N ILE A 43 -7.78 8.94 -0.95
CA ILE A 43 -8.49 7.93 -0.17
C ILE A 43 -8.58 8.37 1.29
N ASP A 44 -9.73 8.10 1.91
CA ASP A 44 -9.93 8.38 3.34
C ASP A 44 -9.26 7.31 4.22
N SER A 45 -9.29 7.52 5.53
CA SER A 45 -8.67 6.61 6.50
C SER A 45 -9.27 5.20 6.47
N MET A 46 -10.55 5.04 6.15
CA MET A 46 -11.19 3.71 6.09
C MET A 46 -10.75 2.96 4.84
N CYS A 47 -10.71 3.65 3.71
CA CYS A 47 -10.21 3.12 2.44
C CYS A 47 -8.73 2.77 2.53
N PHE A 48 -7.93 3.57 3.25
CA PHE A 48 -6.53 3.27 3.50
C PHE A 48 -6.36 1.99 4.31
N VAL A 49 -7.12 1.79 5.39
CA VAL A 49 -7.08 0.54 6.16
C VAL A 49 -7.46 -0.66 5.29
N ALA A 50 -8.53 -0.53 4.49
CA ALA A 50 -8.95 -1.59 3.57
C ALA A 50 -7.89 -1.91 2.51
N LEU A 51 -7.19 -0.90 2.00
CA LEU A 51 -6.05 -1.05 1.10
C LEU A 51 -4.92 -1.86 1.77
N ILE A 52 -4.54 -1.50 3.00
CA ILE A 52 -3.48 -2.22 3.73
C ILE A 52 -3.87 -3.69 3.92
N THR A 53 -5.11 -3.97 4.36
CA THR A 53 -5.57 -5.34 4.55
C THR A 53 -5.55 -6.17 3.26
N ASP A 54 -5.99 -5.61 2.13
CA ASP A 54 -5.97 -6.36 0.87
C ASP A 54 -4.53 -6.58 0.34
N VAL A 55 -3.63 -5.61 0.57
CA VAL A 55 -2.21 -5.73 0.25
C VAL A 55 -1.52 -6.79 1.12
N GLU A 56 -1.81 -6.84 2.43
CA GLU A 56 -1.33 -7.89 3.33
C GLU A 56 -1.77 -9.27 2.84
N ASP A 57 -3.06 -9.44 2.52
CA ASP A 57 -3.59 -10.68 1.97
C ASP A 57 -2.91 -11.06 0.63
N GLY A 58 -2.65 -10.08 -0.23
CA GLY A 58 -1.90 -10.26 -1.47
C GLY A 58 -0.45 -10.71 -1.26
N LEU A 59 0.24 -10.12 -0.28
CA LEU A 59 1.59 -10.48 0.12
C LEU A 59 1.64 -11.89 0.72
N CYS A 60 0.70 -12.22 1.60
CA CYS A 60 0.58 -13.53 2.19
C CYS A 60 0.40 -14.62 1.13
N ARG A 61 -0.49 -14.37 0.15
CA ARG A 61 -0.71 -15.28 -1.00
C ARG A 61 0.54 -15.42 -1.87
N SER A 62 1.27 -14.32 -2.11
CA SER A 62 2.43 -14.30 -3.01
C SER A 62 3.68 -14.92 -2.40
N THR A 63 3.85 -14.79 -1.08
CA THR A 63 5.04 -15.27 -0.36
C THR A 63 4.82 -16.62 0.33
N GLY A 64 3.58 -16.99 0.62
CA GLY A 64 3.24 -18.13 1.45
C GLY A 64 3.61 -17.94 2.93
N LYS A 65 3.89 -16.71 3.36
CA LYS A 65 4.20 -16.33 4.75
C LYS A 65 3.10 -15.41 5.28
N ASP A 66 2.86 -15.43 6.58
CA ASP A 66 2.02 -14.41 7.22
C ASP A 66 2.83 -13.11 7.33
N VAL A 67 2.43 -12.09 6.56
CA VAL A 67 3.07 -10.78 6.48
C VAL A 67 2.09 -9.74 7.00
N PHE A 68 2.53 -8.93 7.96
CA PHE A 68 1.72 -7.89 8.59
C PHE A 68 2.42 -6.53 8.47
N VAL A 69 1.67 -5.53 8.03
CA VAL A 69 2.10 -4.14 7.91
C VAL A 69 1.95 -3.48 9.27
N VAL A 70 3.07 -3.03 9.83
CA VAL A 70 3.09 -2.24 11.07
C VAL A 70 3.27 -0.78 10.69
N LEU A 71 2.20 0.02 10.80
CA LEU A 71 2.23 1.44 10.41
C LEU A 71 3.27 2.24 11.18
N SER A 72 3.54 1.88 12.45
CA SER A 72 4.59 2.52 13.25
C SER A 72 5.99 2.37 12.63
N ASP A 73 6.29 1.22 12.01
CA ASP A 73 7.58 1.00 11.33
C ASP A 73 7.73 1.95 10.13
N ILE A 74 6.62 2.20 9.42
CA ILE A 74 6.58 3.13 8.28
C ILE A 74 6.82 4.57 8.76
N GLU A 75 6.22 4.96 9.88
CA GLU A 75 6.49 6.28 10.50
C GLU A 75 7.95 6.42 10.93
N GLU A 76 8.57 5.36 11.46
CA GLU A 76 10.00 5.36 11.82
C GLU A 76 10.92 5.43 10.59
N LEU A 77 10.54 4.81 9.47
CA LEU A 77 11.29 4.88 8.21
C LEU A 77 11.17 6.27 7.54
N TYR A 78 10.06 6.97 7.76
CA TYR A 78 9.75 8.24 7.10
C TYR A 78 9.26 9.33 8.09
N PRO A 79 10.05 9.67 9.14
CA PRO A 79 9.59 10.51 10.25
C PRO A 79 9.30 11.96 9.85
N ASP A 80 9.96 12.45 8.79
CA ASP A 80 9.79 13.81 8.28
C ASP A 80 8.76 13.90 7.15
N SER A 81 8.13 12.77 6.76
CA SER A 81 7.17 12.75 5.67
C SER A 81 5.74 12.97 6.17
N PRO A 82 5.05 14.06 5.75
CA PRO A 82 3.66 14.30 6.13
C PRO A 82 2.67 13.43 5.33
N VAL A 83 3.17 12.62 4.40
CA VAL A 83 2.39 11.76 3.51
C VAL A 83 3.06 10.40 3.36
N LEU A 84 2.25 9.36 3.14
CA LEU A 84 2.75 8.06 2.70
C LEU A 84 2.44 7.92 1.21
N THR A 85 3.46 7.80 0.37
CA THR A 85 3.26 7.54 -1.06
C THR A 85 3.25 6.05 -1.39
N ALA A 86 2.74 5.70 -2.58
CA ALA A 86 2.79 4.32 -3.06
C ALA A 86 4.22 3.77 -3.16
N GLY A 87 5.20 4.61 -3.54
CA GLY A 87 6.61 4.21 -3.58
C GLY A 87 7.21 3.98 -2.20
N MET A 88 6.87 4.79 -1.20
CA MET A 88 7.29 4.57 0.19
C MET A 88 6.74 3.25 0.73
N LEU A 89 5.44 3.02 0.56
CA LEU A 89 4.81 1.76 0.94
C LEU A 89 5.43 0.58 0.18
N ALA A 90 5.66 0.71 -1.13
CA ALA A 90 6.24 -0.37 -1.93
C ALA A 90 7.65 -0.75 -1.46
N ASN A 91 8.51 0.21 -1.14
CA ASN A 91 9.84 -0.06 -0.60
C ASN A 91 9.77 -0.80 0.74
N TYR A 92 8.89 -0.38 1.64
CA TYR A 92 8.68 -1.04 2.94
C TYR A 92 8.23 -2.50 2.78
N LEU A 93 7.27 -2.75 1.88
CA LEU A 93 6.75 -4.10 1.65
C LEU A 93 7.78 -5.02 0.95
N VAL A 94 8.63 -4.47 0.08
CA VAL A 94 9.76 -5.21 -0.50
C VAL A 94 10.75 -5.63 0.59
N SER A 95 11.07 -4.77 1.56
CA SER A 95 11.94 -5.18 2.67
C SER A 95 11.26 -6.24 3.53
N LEU A 96 9.99 -6.04 3.86
CA LEU A 96 9.25 -6.91 4.77
C LEU A 96 9.06 -8.33 4.21
N GLY A 97 8.74 -8.47 2.92
CA GLY A 97 8.48 -9.78 2.33
C GLY A 97 9.72 -10.54 1.85
N ASN A 98 10.90 -9.91 1.91
CA ASN A 98 12.19 -10.57 1.61
C ASN A 98 12.99 -10.93 2.87
N ASP A 99 12.60 -10.46 4.05
CA ASP A 99 13.01 -11.03 5.36
C ASP A 99 12.36 -12.42 5.58
#